data_AF-A0A934XXV7-F1
#
_entry.id   AF-A0A934XXV7-F1
#
_cell.length_a   1.000
_cell.length_b   1.000
_cell.length_c   1.000
_cell.angle_alpha   90.00
_cell.angle_beta   90.00
_cell.angle_gamma   90.00
#
_symmetry.space_group_name_H-M   'P 1'
#
loop_
_entity.id
_entity.type
_entity.pdbx_description
1 polymer ?
#
loop_
_entity_poly.entity_id
_entity_poly.type
_entity_poly.pdbx_seq_one_letter_code
_entity_poly.pdbx_strand_id
1 'polypeptide(L)'
;MPAPRAERRDVVFVALCCILTGYASDYWHHAVGDEFSWSALASYALLFVAASAAGRIAAVLLQRRAVASSVSVVILAVCAITLPLIDVVIPEAGSDVDPDYGFGQLWNFAAPTCAFILAFMLRRWAPQASWWRRLLAAVAVPTLALWLVCKVDAWSSFYYAEYEDEAAISAQANADFDVAPEDLLAIQDELIDRQLAALLPQRPGVVDLYLLGMAGDGTENVFRNEVTLVTDLFEQRFGNRGRSIELLNHIDTMSTVPMATLRNLNRSRPASAASLIRLRTSCSCL
;
A
#
# COMPACT_ATOMS: atom_id res chain seq x y z
N MET A 1 46.39 -10.81 -10.16
CA MET A 1 45.43 -11.72 -10.81
C MET A 1 44.48 -10.91 -11.69
N PRO A 2 44.08 -11.41 -12.87
CA PRO A 2 43.00 -10.79 -13.63
C PRO A 2 41.73 -10.77 -12.78
N ALA A 3 40.92 -9.71 -12.89
CA ALA A 3 39.58 -9.72 -12.32
C ALA A 3 38.81 -10.90 -12.95
N PRO A 4 38.10 -11.74 -12.17
CA PRO A 4 37.22 -12.74 -12.73
C PRO A 4 36.19 -12.00 -13.58
N ARG A 5 36.07 -12.36 -14.85
CA ARG A 5 34.96 -11.92 -15.69
C ARG A 5 33.84 -12.91 -15.44
N ALA A 6 32.89 -12.53 -14.58
CA ALA A 6 31.60 -13.22 -14.59
C ALA A 6 30.99 -13.07 -15.99
N GLU A 7 30.56 -14.18 -16.56
CA GLU A 7 29.87 -14.18 -17.84
C GLU A 7 28.48 -13.59 -17.68
N ARG A 8 27.85 -13.16 -18.78
CA ARG A 8 26.44 -12.72 -18.73
C ARG A 8 25.52 -13.82 -18.19
N ARG A 9 25.86 -15.08 -18.45
CA ARG A 9 25.14 -16.25 -17.94
C ARG A 9 25.14 -16.32 -16.42
N ASP A 10 26.26 -15.97 -15.79
CA ASP A 10 26.37 -15.99 -14.32
C ASP A 10 25.46 -14.95 -13.68
N VAL A 11 25.36 -13.74 -14.26
CA VAL A 11 24.48 -12.67 -13.74
C VAL A 11 23.01 -13.12 -13.80
N VAL A 12 22.60 -13.71 -14.93
CA VAL A 12 21.23 -14.22 -15.10
C VAL A 12 20.96 -15.40 -14.18
N PHE A 13 21.91 -16.32 -14.06
CA PHE A 13 21.77 -17.48 -13.17
C PHE A 13 21.59 -17.04 -11.71
N VAL A 14 22.43 -16.13 -11.21
CA VAL A 14 22.31 -15.64 -9.83
C VAL A 14 21.03 -14.83 -9.64
N ALA A 15 20.58 -14.07 -10.64
CA ALA A 15 19.28 -13.38 -10.59
C ALA A 15 18.11 -14.36 -10.46
N LEU A 16 18.13 -15.47 -11.21
CA LEU A 16 17.14 -16.54 -11.08
C LEU A 16 17.22 -17.20 -9.70
N CYS A 17 18.42 -17.43 -9.17
CA CYS A 17 18.60 -17.91 -7.80
C CYS A 17 17.98 -16.95 -6.78
N CYS A 18 18.17 -15.62 -6.91
CA CYS A 18 17.53 -14.64 -6.01
C CYS A 18 16.01 -14.77 -6.00
N ILE A 19 15.39 -14.92 -7.19
CA ILE A 19 13.94 -15.06 -7.33
C ILE A 19 13.48 -16.36 -6.67
N LEU A 20 14.17 -17.47 -6.93
CA LEU A 20 13.82 -18.78 -6.37
C LEU A 20 14.01 -18.83 -4.85
N THR A 21 15.07 -18.23 -4.31
CA THR A 21 15.29 -18.17 -2.86
C THR A 21 14.25 -17.31 -2.17
N GLY A 22 13.88 -16.18 -2.79
CA GLY A 22 12.79 -15.34 -2.31
C GLY A 22 11.45 -16.08 -2.28
N TYR A 23 11.09 -16.70 -3.39
CA TYR A 23 9.86 -17.49 -3.50
C TYR A 23 9.83 -18.67 -2.52
N ALA A 24 10.96 -19.37 -2.34
CA ALA A 24 11.06 -20.46 -1.38
C ALA A 24 10.95 -19.98 0.08
N SER A 25 11.49 -18.81 0.39
CA SER A 25 11.36 -18.18 1.72
C SER A 25 9.91 -17.84 2.00
N ASP A 26 9.25 -17.20 1.04
CA ASP A 26 7.85 -16.80 1.14
C ASP A 26 6.91 -18.00 1.33
N TYR A 27 7.08 -19.04 0.50
CA TYR A 27 6.36 -20.31 0.62
C TYR A 27 6.57 -21.02 1.97
N TRP A 28 7.70 -20.77 2.65
CA TRP A 28 7.99 -21.37 3.95
C TRP A 28 7.29 -20.62 5.10
N HIS A 29 7.15 -19.30 4.98
CA HIS A 29 6.60 -18.45 6.04
C HIS A 29 5.08 -18.26 5.91
N HIS A 30 4.53 -18.25 4.68
CA HIS A 30 3.11 -18.12 4.42
C HIS A 30 2.47 -19.50 4.14
N ALA A 31 1.38 -19.81 4.84
CA ALA A 31 0.69 -21.10 4.71
C ALA A 31 0.04 -21.24 3.32
N VAL A 32 -0.19 -22.49 2.87
CA VAL A 32 -0.85 -22.82 1.61
C VAL A 32 -2.26 -22.21 1.58
N GLY A 33 -2.41 -21.02 1.00
CA GLY A 33 -3.67 -20.28 0.96
C GLY A 33 -3.54 -18.84 0.44
N ASP A 34 -2.39 -18.21 0.61
CA ASP A 34 -2.19 -16.82 0.18
C ASP A 34 -1.96 -16.70 -1.34
N GLU A 35 -2.55 -15.66 -1.93
CA GLU A 35 -2.42 -15.37 -3.36
C GLU A 35 -1.00 -14.90 -3.69
N PHE A 36 -0.48 -15.32 -4.84
CA PHE A 36 0.83 -14.90 -5.31
C PHE A 36 0.90 -13.38 -5.50
N SER A 37 1.78 -12.72 -4.75
CA SER A 37 1.99 -11.27 -4.85
C SER A 37 2.74 -10.89 -6.13
N TRP A 38 2.00 -10.39 -7.13
CA TRP A 38 2.57 -9.94 -8.40
C TRP A 38 3.54 -8.76 -8.26
N SER A 39 3.42 -7.96 -7.20
CA SER A 39 4.32 -6.83 -6.93
C SER A 39 5.73 -7.30 -6.57
N ALA A 40 5.88 -8.48 -5.95
CA ALA A 40 7.18 -9.04 -5.60
C ALA A 40 8.07 -9.25 -6.84
N LEU A 41 7.49 -9.72 -7.96
CA LEU A 41 8.22 -9.88 -9.24
C LEU A 41 8.78 -8.55 -9.75
N ALA A 42 8.04 -7.45 -9.59
CA ALA A 42 8.49 -6.12 -9.99
C ALA A 42 9.71 -5.69 -9.17
N SER A 43 9.72 -5.98 -7.87
CA SER A 43 10.85 -5.70 -6.97
C SER A 43 12.10 -6.50 -7.34
N TYR A 44 11.98 -7.79 -7.66
CA TYR A 44 13.10 -8.60 -8.17
C TYR A 44 13.62 -8.11 -9.53
N ALA A 45 12.73 -7.71 -10.44
CA ALA A 45 13.11 -7.15 -11.72
C ALA A 45 13.89 -5.83 -11.54
N LEU A 46 13.44 -4.97 -10.62
CA LEU A 46 14.15 -3.73 -10.31
C LEU A 46 15.50 -4.02 -9.66
N LEU A 47 15.58 -4.96 -8.71
CA LEU A 47 16.84 -5.37 -8.08
C LEU A 47 17.86 -5.83 -9.15
N PHE A 48 17.41 -6.62 -10.13
CA PHE A 48 18.25 -7.04 -11.25
C PHE A 48 18.76 -5.86 -12.09
N VAL A 49 17.89 -4.91 -12.43
CA VAL A 49 18.24 -3.71 -13.19
C VAL A 49 19.20 -2.82 -12.39
N ALA A 50 18.92 -2.60 -11.11
CA ALA A 50 19.72 -1.79 -10.20
C ALA A 50 21.12 -2.39 -9.99
N ALA A 51 21.23 -3.70 -9.73
CA ALA A 51 22.51 -4.39 -9.59
C ALA A 51 23.33 -4.34 -10.90
N SER A 52 22.68 -4.52 -12.04
CA SER A 52 23.32 -4.44 -13.36
C SER A 52 23.82 -3.03 -13.68
N ALA A 53 23.03 -2.00 -13.34
CA ALA A 53 23.41 -0.60 -13.48
C ALA A 53 24.59 -0.26 -12.55
N ALA A 54 24.52 -0.68 -11.28
CA ALA A 54 25.59 -0.56 -10.31
C ALA A 54 26.91 -1.15 -10.81
N GLY A 55 26.89 -2.36 -11.36
CA GLY A 55 28.07 -2.98 -11.95
C GLY A 55 28.68 -2.14 -13.07
N ARG A 56 27.87 -1.58 -13.97
CA ARG A 56 28.35 -0.71 -15.05
C ARG A 56 28.92 0.61 -14.51
N ILE A 57 28.27 1.23 -13.53
CA ILE A 57 28.77 2.45 -12.88
C ILE A 57 30.12 2.18 -12.21
N ALA A 58 30.25 1.10 -11.45
CA ALA A 58 31.52 0.69 -10.83
C ALA A 58 32.61 0.46 -11.90
N ALA A 59 32.28 -0.16 -13.02
CA ALA A 59 33.23 -0.38 -14.10
C ALA A 59 33.70 0.92 -14.78
N VAL A 60 32.83 1.94 -14.89
CA VAL A 60 33.19 3.28 -15.38
C VAL A 60 34.10 3.99 -14.37
N LEU A 61 33.74 4.00 -13.09
CA LEU A 61 34.53 4.60 -12.01
C LEU A 61 35.95 4.01 -11.92
N LEU A 62 36.05 2.70 -12.06
CA LEU A 62 37.31 1.95 -12.00
C LEU A 62 38.03 1.84 -13.35
N GLN A 63 37.44 2.40 -14.43
CA GLN A 63 37.96 2.32 -15.81
C GLN A 63 38.24 0.88 -16.27
N ARG A 64 37.50 -0.11 -15.76
CA ARG A 64 37.72 -1.54 -16.01
C ARG A 64 36.41 -2.26 -16.29
N ARG A 65 36.05 -2.37 -17.57
CA ARG A 65 34.81 -3.03 -18.04
C ARG A 65 34.63 -4.47 -17.54
N ALA A 66 35.73 -5.19 -17.30
CA ALA A 66 35.69 -6.58 -16.81
C ALA A 66 35.07 -6.74 -15.41
N VAL A 67 34.96 -5.66 -14.62
CA VAL A 67 34.46 -5.69 -13.24
C VAL A 67 32.93 -5.61 -13.18
N ALA A 68 32.26 -5.18 -14.26
CA ALA A 68 30.84 -4.88 -14.24
C ALA A 68 29.95 -6.07 -13.84
N SER A 69 30.11 -7.20 -14.54
CA SER A 69 29.33 -8.41 -14.25
C SER A 69 29.62 -8.94 -12.85
N SER A 70 30.87 -8.90 -12.41
CA SER A 70 31.29 -9.45 -11.12
C SER A 70 30.75 -8.64 -9.94
N VAL A 71 30.68 -7.31 -10.07
CA VAL A 71 29.99 -6.45 -9.07
C VAL A 71 28.49 -6.75 -9.03
N SER A 72 27.86 -6.93 -10.20
CA SER A 72 26.43 -7.26 -10.29
C SER A 72 26.15 -8.61 -9.60
N VAL A 73 26.98 -9.62 -9.85
CA VAL A 73 26.89 -10.95 -9.21
C VAL A 73 27.06 -10.85 -7.70
N VAL A 74 28.02 -10.07 -7.19
CA VAL A 74 28.19 -9.90 -5.74
C VAL A 74 26.95 -9.28 -5.10
N ILE A 75 26.39 -8.23 -5.70
CA ILE A 75 25.18 -7.58 -5.17
C ILE A 75 24.01 -8.58 -5.14
N LEU A 76 23.75 -9.27 -6.24
CA LEU A 76 22.65 -10.25 -6.33
C LEU A 76 22.86 -11.43 -5.38
N ALA A 77 24.07 -12.00 -5.32
CA ALA A 77 24.36 -13.12 -4.43
C ALA A 77 24.20 -12.76 -2.95
N VAL A 78 24.61 -11.55 -2.55
CA VAL A 78 24.35 -11.07 -1.19
C VAL A 78 22.85 -10.97 -0.95
N CYS A 79 22.09 -10.39 -1.88
CA CYS A 79 20.63 -10.26 -1.74
C CYS A 79 19.94 -11.63 -1.65
N ALA A 80 20.36 -12.61 -2.45
CA ALA A 80 19.82 -13.98 -2.41
C ALA A 80 19.98 -14.66 -1.04
N ILE A 81 21.04 -14.30 -0.31
CA ILE A 81 21.34 -14.84 1.02
C ILE A 81 20.64 -14.03 2.11
N THR A 82 20.62 -12.69 2.00
CA THR A 82 20.07 -11.84 3.05
C THR A 82 18.55 -11.88 3.11
N LEU A 83 17.86 -12.02 1.96
CA LEU A 83 16.39 -12.11 1.90
C LEU A 83 15.84 -13.19 2.83
N PRO A 84 16.19 -14.49 2.68
CA PRO A 84 15.65 -15.53 3.56
C PRO A 84 16.16 -15.42 5.00
N LEU A 85 17.31 -14.78 5.23
CA LEU A 85 17.83 -14.57 6.59
C LEU A 85 16.98 -13.55 7.35
N ILE A 86 16.49 -12.53 6.66
CA ILE A 86 15.61 -11.50 7.23
C ILE A 86 14.32 -12.15 7.73
N ASP A 87 13.70 -13.01 6.92
CA ASP A 87 12.46 -13.70 7.27
C ASP A 87 12.64 -14.64 8.47
N VAL A 88 13.84 -15.18 8.69
CA VAL A 88 14.16 -16.04 9.85
C VAL A 88 14.50 -15.22 11.12
N VAL A 89 15.10 -14.04 10.97
CA VAL A 89 15.62 -13.24 12.10
C VAL A 89 14.57 -12.25 12.64
N ILE A 90 13.69 -11.74 11.79
CA ILE A 90 12.69 -10.72 12.13
C ILE A 90 11.32 -11.25 12.62
N PRO A 91 10.96 -12.56 12.67
CA PRO A 91 9.65 -12.98 13.19
C PRO A 91 9.36 -12.57 14.63
N GLU A 92 10.40 -12.33 15.45
CA GLU A 92 10.27 -12.05 16.90
C GLU A 92 10.32 -10.55 17.26
N ALA A 93 10.65 -9.67 16.30
CA ALA A 93 10.59 -8.24 16.53
C ALA A 93 9.15 -7.80 16.24
N GLY A 94 8.31 -7.72 17.27
CA GLY A 94 6.91 -7.28 17.22
C GLY A 94 6.70 -5.83 16.78
N SER A 95 7.34 -5.43 15.69
CA SER A 95 6.95 -4.32 14.84
C SER A 95 5.95 -4.86 13.84
N ASP A 96 4.85 -4.14 13.65
CA ASP A 96 3.88 -4.25 12.55
C ASP A 96 4.59 -4.00 11.19
N VAL A 97 5.59 -4.81 10.88
CA VAL A 97 6.23 -4.86 9.56
C VAL A 97 5.34 -5.79 8.77
N ASP A 98 4.39 -5.16 8.11
CA ASP A 98 3.48 -5.80 7.18
C ASP A 98 4.30 -6.74 6.25
N PRO A 99 4.07 -8.07 6.28
CA PRO A 99 4.89 -9.08 5.60
C PRO A 99 5.06 -8.83 4.10
N ASP A 100 4.13 -8.08 3.51
CA ASP A 100 4.14 -7.66 2.11
C ASP A 100 5.31 -6.74 1.73
N TYR A 101 6.09 -6.22 2.70
CA TYR A 101 7.10 -5.17 2.50
C TYR A 101 8.54 -5.56 2.93
N GLY A 102 9.00 -6.77 2.57
CA GLY A 102 10.31 -7.32 2.96
C GLY A 102 11.58 -6.62 2.41
N PHE A 103 11.48 -5.74 1.40
CA PHE A 103 12.65 -5.11 0.80
C PHE A 103 13.21 -3.92 1.61
N GLY A 104 12.41 -3.31 2.49
CA GLY A 104 12.84 -2.22 3.36
C GLY A 104 14.01 -2.62 4.27
N GLN A 105 13.92 -3.78 4.91
CA GLN A 105 14.96 -4.29 5.82
C GLN A 105 16.18 -4.84 5.08
N LEU A 106 16.02 -5.26 3.82
CA LEU A 106 17.12 -5.72 2.97
C LEU A 106 18.25 -4.70 2.89
N TRP A 107 17.90 -3.41 2.83
CA TRP A 107 18.87 -2.32 2.85
C TRP A 107 19.85 -2.40 4.03
N ASN A 108 19.35 -2.66 5.23
CA ASN A 108 20.12 -2.62 6.48
C ASN A 108 21.18 -3.72 6.53
N PHE A 109 20.93 -4.88 5.92
CA PHE A 109 21.84 -6.02 5.93
C PHE A 109 22.65 -6.18 4.64
N ALA A 110 22.00 -6.02 3.47
CA ALA A 110 22.64 -6.26 2.18
C ALA A 110 23.62 -5.15 1.80
N ALA A 111 23.32 -3.88 2.09
CA ALA A 111 24.21 -2.76 1.74
C ALA A 111 25.58 -2.82 2.44
N PRO A 112 25.69 -2.98 3.77
CA PRO A 112 26.99 -3.09 4.44
C PRO A 112 27.73 -4.37 4.04
N THR A 113 27.02 -5.49 3.86
CA THR A 113 27.63 -6.77 3.44
C THR A 113 28.21 -6.67 2.02
N CYS A 114 27.47 -6.06 1.09
CA CYS A 114 27.97 -5.75 -0.25
C CYS A 114 29.20 -4.84 -0.19
N ALA A 115 29.14 -3.77 0.60
CA ALA A 115 30.24 -2.82 0.70
C ALA A 115 31.52 -3.46 1.26
N PHE A 116 31.39 -4.32 2.26
CA PHE A 116 32.51 -5.06 2.85
C PHE A 116 33.16 -6.02 1.83
N ILE A 117 32.34 -6.86 1.17
CA ILE A 117 32.83 -7.83 0.17
C ILE A 117 33.47 -7.10 -1.02
N LEU A 118 32.82 -6.05 -1.54
CA LEU A 118 33.35 -5.27 -2.65
C LEU A 118 34.62 -4.51 -2.27
N ALA A 119 34.74 -3.96 -1.06
CA ALA A 119 35.96 -3.32 -0.60
C ALA A 119 37.16 -4.29 -0.60
N PHE A 120 36.93 -5.55 -0.24
CA PHE A 120 37.95 -6.58 -0.30
C PHE A 120 38.25 -7.04 -1.74
N MET A 121 37.22 -7.33 -2.52
CA MET A 121 37.38 -7.88 -3.88
C MET A 121 37.94 -6.86 -4.86
N LEU A 122 37.50 -5.60 -4.79
CA LEU A 122 38.01 -4.52 -5.66
C LEU A 122 39.49 -4.22 -5.43
N ARG A 123 40.05 -4.49 -4.24
CA ARG A 123 41.50 -4.41 -4.01
C ARG A 123 42.27 -5.41 -4.89
N ARG A 124 41.69 -6.59 -5.12
CA ARG A 124 42.29 -7.64 -5.97
C ARG A 124 41.95 -7.44 -7.46
N TRP A 125 40.75 -6.96 -7.77
CA TRP A 125 40.25 -6.83 -9.15
C TRP A 125 40.59 -5.52 -9.82
N ALA A 126 40.92 -4.45 -9.09
CA ALA A 126 41.29 -3.17 -9.68
C ALA A 126 42.53 -2.57 -8.98
N PRO A 127 43.67 -3.29 -8.92
CA PRO A 127 44.87 -2.81 -8.22
C PRO A 127 45.48 -1.55 -8.86
N GLN A 128 45.08 -1.21 -10.08
CA GLN A 128 45.52 0.00 -10.79
C GLN A 128 44.70 1.25 -10.41
N ALA A 129 43.46 1.09 -9.93
CA ALA A 129 42.61 2.21 -9.54
C ALA A 129 43.09 2.82 -8.22
N SER A 130 42.95 4.14 -8.03
CA SER A 130 43.25 4.75 -6.73
C SER A 130 42.34 4.21 -5.63
N TRP A 131 42.82 4.22 -4.39
CA TRP A 131 42.08 3.67 -3.26
C TRP A 131 40.73 4.38 -3.04
N TRP A 132 40.65 5.70 -3.27
CA TRP A 132 39.42 6.48 -3.21
C TRP A 132 38.36 6.01 -4.23
N ARG A 133 38.75 5.72 -5.48
CA ARG A 133 37.83 5.20 -6.50
C ARG A 133 37.30 3.83 -6.13
N ARG A 134 38.12 3.00 -5.49
CA ARG A 134 37.69 1.68 -4.99
C ARG A 134 36.72 1.82 -3.83
N LEU A 135 36.98 2.73 -2.89
CA LEU A 135 36.05 2.99 -1.78
C LEU A 135 34.71 3.53 -2.27
N LEU A 136 34.74 4.49 -3.20
CA LEU A 136 33.51 5.03 -3.78
C LEU A 136 32.73 3.94 -4.54
N ALA A 137 33.40 3.11 -5.32
CA ALA A 137 32.76 1.98 -6.02
C ALA A 137 32.29 0.87 -5.06
N ALA A 138 32.95 0.66 -3.92
CA ALA A 138 32.55 -0.34 -2.94
C ALA A 138 31.38 0.12 -2.08
N VAL A 139 31.29 1.41 -1.75
CA VAL A 139 30.28 1.92 -0.82
C VAL A 139 29.13 2.59 -1.56
N ALA A 140 29.40 3.63 -2.37
CA ALA A 140 28.36 4.47 -2.97
C ALA A 140 27.49 3.72 -4.01
N VAL A 141 28.07 2.73 -4.68
CA VAL A 141 27.38 1.98 -5.75
C VAL A 141 26.33 1.00 -5.19
N PRO A 142 26.66 0.05 -4.28
CA PRO A 142 25.64 -0.82 -3.71
C PRO A 142 24.66 -0.05 -2.82
N THR A 143 25.10 1.01 -2.15
CA THR A 143 24.20 1.87 -1.38
C THR A 143 23.20 2.59 -2.29
N LEU A 144 23.61 3.21 -3.39
CA LEU A 144 22.61 3.82 -4.27
C LEU A 144 21.64 2.79 -4.88
N ALA A 145 22.14 1.62 -5.27
CA ALA A 145 21.33 0.58 -5.89
C ALA A 145 20.29 -0.02 -4.94
N LEU A 146 20.69 -0.39 -3.73
CA LEU A 146 19.79 -1.02 -2.77
C LEU A 146 18.86 0.01 -2.11
N TRP A 147 19.24 1.29 -2.03
CA TRP A 147 18.37 2.35 -1.54
C TRP A 147 17.20 2.57 -2.50
N LEU A 148 17.47 2.53 -3.80
CA LEU A 148 16.43 2.63 -4.84
C LEU A 148 15.43 1.47 -4.74
N VAL A 149 15.90 0.26 -4.43
CA VAL A 149 15.05 -0.92 -4.24
C VAL A 149 14.23 -0.80 -2.95
N CYS A 150 14.82 -0.36 -1.85
CA CYS A 150 14.12 -0.08 -0.59
C CYS A 150 13.02 0.99 -0.73
N LYS A 151 13.14 1.91 -1.69
CA LYS A 151 12.12 2.92 -1.97
C LYS A 151 10.97 2.45 -2.87
N VAL A 152 11.03 1.22 -3.41
CA VAL A 152 9.89 0.62 -4.14
C VAL A 152 8.70 0.44 -3.21
N ASP A 153 8.94 0.02 -1.97
CA ASP A 153 7.92 -0.17 -0.96
C ASP A 153 7.20 1.17 -0.65
N ALA A 154 7.94 2.27 -0.70
CA ALA A 154 7.37 3.62 -0.57
C ALA A 154 6.63 4.10 -1.84
N TRP A 155 6.76 3.41 -2.97
CA TRP A 155 6.02 3.70 -4.20
C TRP A 155 4.77 2.84 -4.32
N SER A 156 4.76 1.61 -3.79
CA SER A 156 3.52 0.84 -3.66
C SER A 156 2.58 1.51 -2.67
N SER A 157 3.10 2.07 -1.56
CA SER A 157 2.29 2.85 -0.60
C SER A 157 1.63 4.10 -1.20
N PHE A 158 2.07 4.58 -2.38
CA PHE A 158 1.37 5.66 -3.09
C PHE A 158 0.00 5.21 -3.63
N TYR A 159 -0.15 3.92 -3.97
CA TYR A 159 -1.38 3.38 -4.57
C TYR A 159 -2.36 2.83 -3.53
N TYR A 160 -1.90 2.56 -2.31
CA TYR A 160 -2.76 2.16 -1.21
C TYR A 160 -3.11 3.40 -0.39
N ALA A 161 -4.40 3.58 -0.11
CA ALA A 161 -4.79 4.52 0.93
C ALA A 161 -4.16 4.06 2.24
N GLU A 162 -3.68 5.00 3.05
CA GLU A 162 -3.28 4.72 4.43
C GLU A 162 -4.56 4.28 5.14
N TYR A 163 -4.79 2.97 5.21
CA TYR A 163 -5.86 2.41 6.03
C TYR A 163 -5.55 2.80 7.47
N GLU A 164 -6.55 3.29 8.20
CA GLU A 164 -6.39 3.53 9.63
C GLU A 164 -5.98 2.21 10.28
N ASP A 165 -4.91 2.22 11.09
CA ASP A 165 -4.44 1.01 11.79
C ASP A 165 -5.62 0.29 12.45
N GLU A 166 -5.67 -1.03 12.41
CA GLU A 166 -6.75 -1.81 13.06
C GLU A 166 -6.93 -1.43 14.54
N ALA A 167 -5.84 -1.03 15.20
CA ALA A 167 -5.85 -0.50 16.56
C ALA A 167 -6.58 0.85 16.67
N ALA A 168 -6.42 1.75 15.70
CA ALA A 168 -7.14 3.02 15.62
C ALA A 168 -8.63 2.80 15.30
N ILE A 169 -8.95 1.91 14.35
CA ILE A 169 -10.33 1.51 14.05
C ILE A 169 -11.01 0.92 15.29
N SER A 170 -10.30 0.02 16.00
CA SER A 170 -10.81 -0.58 17.24
C SER A 170 -10.95 0.43 18.37
N ALA A 171 -10.02 1.39 18.51
CA ALA A 171 -10.13 2.46 19.49
C ALA A 171 -11.33 3.38 19.20
N GLN A 172 -11.61 3.65 17.92
CA GLN A 172 -12.76 4.41 17.47
C GLN A 172 -14.08 3.65 17.68
N ALA A 173 -14.10 2.35 17.38
CA ALA A 173 -15.25 1.48 17.61
C ALA A 173 -15.57 1.30 19.11
N ASN A 174 -14.54 1.33 19.96
CA ASN A 174 -14.66 1.29 21.42
C ASN A 174 -14.68 2.68 22.07
N ALA A 175 -14.74 3.76 21.28
CA ALA A 175 -14.84 5.09 21.82
C ALA A 175 -16.15 5.19 22.62
N ASP A 176 -16.03 5.60 23.88
CA ASP A 176 -17.15 5.66 24.81
C ASP A 176 -18.16 6.69 24.28
N PHE A 177 -19.40 6.25 24.06
CA PHE A 177 -20.44 7.15 23.59
C PHE A 177 -20.86 8.04 24.76
N ASP A 178 -20.75 9.36 24.60
CA ASP A 178 -21.21 10.35 25.59
C ASP A 178 -22.75 10.33 25.79
N VAL A 179 -23.46 9.55 24.96
CA VAL A 179 -24.92 9.39 24.97
C VAL A 179 -25.28 7.92 25.11
N ALA A 180 -26.25 7.60 25.98
CA ALA A 180 -26.75 6.25 26.14
C ALA A 180 -27.30 5.70 24.81
N PRO A 181 -27.01 4.44 24.44
CA PRO A 181 -27.51 3.85 23.19
C PRO A 181 -29.03 3.93 23.03
N GLU A 182 -29.78 3.80 24.12
CA GLU A 182 -31.25 3.90 24.14
C GLU A 182 -31.73 5.30 23.75
N ASP A 183 -31.08 6.34 24.25
CA ASP A 183 -31.40 7.73 23.93
C ASP A 183 -31.07 8.04 22.46
N LEU A 184 -29.95 7.51 21.98
CA LEU A 184 -29.53 7.64 20.58
C LEU A 184 -30.52 6.97 19.64
N LEU A 185 -31.03 5.78 19.99
CA LEU A 185 -32.06 5.08 19.21
C LEU A 185 -33.41 5.81 19.25
N ALA A 186 -33.76 6.42 20.39
CA ALA A 186 -35.02 7.15 20.56
C ALA A 186 -35.13 8.37 19.63
N ILE A 187 -34.03 9.09 19.40
CA ILE A 187 -34.02 10.29 18.54
C ILE A 187 -34.03 9.98 17.03
N GLN A 188 -33.74 8.74 16.61
CA GLN A 188 -33.62 8.39 15.19
C GLN A 188 -34.88 8.66 14.39
N ASP A 189 -36.05 8.44 15.00
CA ASP A 189 -37.32 8.67 14.35
C ASP A 189 -37.56 10.15 14.03
N GLU A 190 -37.12 11.03 14.92
CA GLU A 190 -37.22 12.47 14.71
C GLU A 190 -36.22 12.93 13.65
N LEU A 191 -34.99 12.42 13.67
CA LEU A 191 -33.96 12.79 12.70
C LEU A 191 -34.39 12.47 11.27
N ILE A 192 -34.94 11.28 11.03
CA ILE A 192 -35.39 10.90 9.69
C ILE A 192 -36.62 11.70 9.25
N ASP A 193 -37.54 12.01 10.17
CA ASP A 193 -38.70 12.85 9.87
C ASP A 193 -38.30 14.29 9.54
N ARG A 194 -37.31 14.85 10.24
CA ARG A 194 -36.74 16.17 9.92
C ARG A 194 -36.12 16.20 8.53
N GLN A 195 -35.31 15.20 8.16
CA GLN A 195 -34.73 15.14 6.81
C GLN A 195 -35.80 14.99 5.73
N LEU A 196 -36.79 14.12 5.94
CA LEU A 196 -37.90 13.93 5.00
C LEU A 196 -38.75 15.20 4.82
N ALA A 197 -39.03 15.92 5.92
CA ALA A 197 -39.79 17.16 5.87
C ALA A 197 -39.01 18.31 5.19
N ALA A 198 -37.68 18.27 5.23
CA ALA A 198 -36.82 19.26 4.57
C ALA A 198 -36.71 19.06 3.06
N LEU A 199 -37.16 17.93 2.50
CA LEU A 199 -37.10 17.67 1.07
C LEU A 199 -38.00 18.61 0.28
N LEU A 200 -37.41 19.30 -0.69
CA LEU A 200 -38.15 20.13 -1.62
C LEU A 200 -38.98 19.26 -2.57
N PRO A 201 -40.23 19.67 -2.89
CA PRO A 201 -41.04 18.97 -3.87
C PRO A 201 -40.45 19.10 -5.28
N GLN A 202 -40.90 18.21 -6.17
CA GLN A 202 -40.54 18.27 -7.59
C GLN A 202 -41.08 19.56 -8.21
N ARG A 203 -40.26 20.20 -9.04
CA ARG A 203 -40.63 21.38 -9.82
C ARG A 203 -41.50 20.96 -11.02
N PRO A 204 -42.67 21.58 -11.22
CA PRO A 204 -43.51 21.28 -12.37
C PRO A 204 -42.78 21.46 -13.70
N GLY A 205 -42.83 20.45 -14.57
CA GLY A 205 -42.19 20.49 -15.90
C GLY A 205 -40.66 20.33 -15.90
N VAL A 206 -40.04 20.07 -14.76
CA VAL A 206 -38.59 19.81 -14.63
C VAL A 206 -38.36 18.41 -14.08
N VAL A 207 -37.38 17.69 -14.64
CA VAL A 207 -36.91 16.43 -14.09
C VAL A 207 -35.94 16.73 -12.96
N ASP A 208 -36.38 16.49 -11.72
CA ASP A 208 -35.55 16.62 -10.52
C ASP A 208 -35.00 15.26 -10.09
N LEU A 209 -33.72 15.22 -9.71
CA LEU A 209 -33.08 14.02 -9.17
C LEU A 209 -33.14 14.05 -7.64
N TYR A 210 -33.55 12.93 -7.03
CA TYR A 210 -33.49 12.72 -5.60
C TYR A 210 -32.39 11.73 -5.27
N LEU A 211 -31.55 12.05 -4.30
CA LEU A 211 -30.47 11.19 -3.84
C LEU A 211 -30.80 10.61 -2.46
N LEU A 212 -30.52 9.33 -2.28
CA LEU A 212 -30.49 8.67 -0.98
C LEU A 212 -29.10 8.04 -0.81
N GLY A 213 -28.24 8.68 -0.03
CA GLY A 213 -26.92 8.20 0.32
C GLY A 213 -26.96 7.38 1.61
N MET A 214 -26.19 6.28 1.67
CA MET A 214 -26.13 5.42 2.84
C MET A 214 -24.70 4.95 3.09
N ALA A 215 -24.18 5.23 4.29
CA ALA A 215 -22.91 4.71 4.82
C ALA A 215 -23.23 3.79 6.00
N GLY A 216 -23.31 2.48 5.72
CA GLY A 216 -23.75 1.46 6.70
C GLY A 216 -22.65 0.97 7.63
N ASP A 217 -21.39 1.14 7.24
CA ASP A 217 -20.24 0.80 8.06
C ASP A 217 -19.68 2.08 8.69
N GLY A 218 -19.59 2.05 10.01
CA GLY A 218 -19.07 3.17 10.82
C GLY A 218 -17.74 2.88 11.50
N THR A 219 -17.10 1.76 11.15
CA THR A 219 -15.74 1.45 11.59
C THR A 219 -14.71 2.37 10.94
N GLU A 220 -14.98 2.80 9.70
CA GLU A 220 -14.09 3.64 8.92
C GLU A 220 -14.73 4.98 8.51
N ASN A 221 -13.89 6.02 8.43
CA ASN A 221 -14.31 7.35 8.02
C ASN A 221 -14.64 7.45 6.51
N VAL A 222 -14.10 6.54 5.68
CA VAL A 222 -14.21 6.60 4.22
C VAL A 222 -15.66 6.52 3.74
N PHE A 223 -16.49 5.65 4.33
CA PHE A 223 -17.89 5.51 3.88
C PHE A 223 -18.71 6.79 4.10
N ARG A 224 -18.54 7.45 5.26
CA ARG A 224 -19.16 8.74 5.54
C ARG A 224 -18.71 9.79 4.53
N ASN A 225 -17.40 9.85 4.28
CA ASN A 225 -16.78 10.83 3.38
C ASN A 225 -17.24 10.63 1.92
N GLU A 226 -17.31 9.40 1.44
CA GLU A 226 -17.80 9.09 0.10
C GLU A 226 -19.26 9.49 -0.10
N VAL A 227 -20.13 9.15 0.85
CA VAL A 227 -21.55 9.52 0.78
C VAL A 227 -21.71 11.04 0.78
N THR A 228 -21.02 11.73 1.70
CA THR A 228 -21.04 13.20 1.79
C THR A 228 -20.55 13.84 0.48
N LEU A 229 -19.44 13.34 -0.06
CA LEU A 229 -18.86 13.82 -1.32
C LEU A 229 -19.82 13.64 -2.50
N VAL A 230 -20.46 12.47 -2.60
CA VAL A 230 -21.43 12.19 -3.66
C VAL A 230 -22.63 13.13 -3.53
N THR A 231 -23.14 13.36 -2.31
CA THR A 231 -24.22 14.33 -2.08
C THR A 231 -23.83 15.73 -2.54
N ASP A 232 -22.68 16.25 -2.12
CA ASP A 232 -22.19 17.57 -2.52
C ASP A 232 -22.07 17.71 -4.05
N LEU A 233 -21.53 16.68 -4.72
CA LEU A 233 -21.41 16.67 -6.17
C LEU A 233 -22.78 16.67 -6.86
N PHE A 234 -23.76 15.95 -6.30
CA PHE A 234 -25.12 15.93 -6.84
C PHE A 234 -25.83 17.26 -6.65
N GLU A 235 -25.64 17.92 -5.50
CA GLU A 235 -26.18 19.25 -5.26
C GLU A 235 -25.62 20.28 -6.24
N GLN A 236 -24.30 20.23 -6.47
CA GLN A 236 -23.59 21.18 -7.33
C GLN A 236 -23.86 20.95 -8.82
N ARG A 237 -23.81 19.70 -9.29
CA ARG A 237 -23.87 19.39 -10.74
C ARG A 237 -25.28 19.22 -11.27
N PHE A 238 -26.19 18.68 -10.45
CA PHE A 238 -27.55 18.38 -10.89
C PHE A 238 -28.60 19.32 -10.27
N GLY A 239 -28.16 20.31 -9.49
CA GLY A 239 -29.06 21.28 -8.87
C GLY A 239 -30.04 20.62 -7.90
N ASN A 240 -29.64 19.50 -7.27
CA ASN A 240 -30.50 18.73 -6.39
C ASN A 240 -30.53 19.25 -4.95
N ARG A 241 -29.95 20.44 -4.67
CA ARG A 241 -29.89 21.03 -3.34
C ARG A 241 -31.25 20.98 -2.63
N GLY A 242 -31.28 20.41 -1.43
CA GLY A 242 -32.52 20.16 -0.68
C GLY A 242 -33.38 19.01 -1.22
N ARG A 243 -32.83 18.09 -2.00
CA ARG A 243 -33.48 16.86 -2.52
C ARG A 243 -32.61 15.61 -2.28
N SER A 244 -31.75 15.65 -1.27
CA SER A 244 -30.87 14.56 -0.87
C SER A 244 -31.18 14.14 0.58
N ILE A 245 -31.14 12.83 0.85
CA ILE A 245 -31.21 12.24 2.19
C ILE A 245 -29.89 11.50 2.41
N GLU A 246 -29.32 11.63 3.59
CA GLU A 246 -28.12 10.89 3.99
C GLU A 246 -28.40 10.06 5.23
N LEU A 247 -28.01 8.80 5.18
CA LEU A 247 -28.05 7.89 6.32
C LEU A 247 -26.62 7.47 6.64
N LEU A 248 -26.11 7.80 7.83
CA LEU A 248 -24.69 7.63 8.17
C LEU A 248 -24.54 6.89 9.49
N ASN A 249 -23.73 5.84 9.50
CA ASN A 249 -23.22 5.23 10.74
C ASN A 249 -21.83 5.79 10.98
N HIS A 250 -21.69 6.73 11.91
CA HIS A 250 -20.40 7.30 12.30
C HIS A 250 -20.55 8.04 13.62
N ILE A 251 -19.63 7.85 14.57
CA ILE A 251 -19.74 8.34 15.96
C ILE A 251 -20.08 9.84 16.04
N ASP A 252 -19.38 10.68 15.27
CA ASP A 252 -19.62 12.14 15.24
C ASP A 252 -21.01 12.56 14.72
N THR A 253 -21.71 11.68 14.00
CA THR A 253 -22.95 12.02 13.28
C THR A 253 -24.19 11.35 13.85
N MET A 254 -24.06 10.36 14.73
CA MET A 254 -25.19 9.53 15.17
C MET A 254 -26.32 10.30 15.88
N SER A 255 -26.01 11.47 16.46
CA SER A 255 -26.97 12.34 17.13
C SER A 255 -27.58 13.44 16.24
N THR A 256 -27.04 13.63 15.03
CA THR A 256 -27.39 14.75 14.13
C THR A 256 -27.89 14.29 12.77
N VAL A 257 -27.44 13.13 12.30
CA VAL A 257 -27.83 12.50 11.03
C VAL A 257 -28.48 11.15 11.32
N PRO A 258 -29.57 10.77 10.62
CA PRO A 258 -30.19 9.47 10.82
C PRO A 258 -29.20 8.33 10.52
N MET A 259 -29.18 7.32 11.38
CA MET A 259 -28.34 6.14 11.18
C MET A 259 -28.75 5.34 9.94
N ALA A 260 -27.78 4.70 9.31
CA ALA A 260 -27.95 3.77 8.20
C ALA A 260 -28.50 2.41 8.65
N THR A 261 -29.72 2.43 9.19
CA THR A 261 -30.46 1.21 9.59
C THR A 261 -31.47 0.80 8.53
N LEU A 262 -31.85 -0.48 8.52
CA LEU A 262 -32.92 -0.98 7.64
C LEU A 262 -34.25 -0.22 7.87
N ARG A 263 -34.51 0.20 9.12
CA ARG A 263 -35.70 0.98 9.47
C ARG A 263 -35.68 2.35 8.80
N ASN A 264 -34.60 3.11 8.94
CA ASN A 264 -34.46 4.43 8.32
C ASN A 264 -34.42 4.36 6.79
N LEU A 265 -33.82 3.31 6.24
CA LEU A 265 -33.85 3.03 4.80
C LEU A 265 -35.28 2.82 4.29
N ASN A 266 -36.11 2.06 5.02
CA ASN A 266 -37.48 1.84 4.60
C ASN A 266 -38.34 3.10 4.72
N ARG A 267 -38.09 3.94 5.74
CA ARG A 267 -38.78 5.23 5.90
C ARG A 267 -38.39 6.26 4.83
N SER A 268 -37.14 6.23 4.37
CA SER A 268 -36.63 7.14 3.32
C SER A 268 -37.04 6.77 1.89
N ARG A 269 -37.72 5.63 1.68
CA ARG A 269 -38.18 5.25 0.35
C ARG A 269 -39.40 6.09 -0.05
N PRO A 270 -39.34 6.86 -1.14
CA PRO A 270 -40.52 7.55 -1.65
C PRO A 270 -41.56 6.53 -2.13
N ALA A 271 -42.84 6.79 -1.86
CA ALA A 271 -43.97 5.95 -2.28
C ALA A 271 -44.15 5.88 -3.82
N SER A 272 -43.60 6.84 -4.56
CA SER A 272 -43.62 6.94 -6.02
C SER A 272 -42.22 6.72 -6.62
N ALA A 273 -41.74 5.48 -6.60
CA ALA A 273 -40.44 5.10 -7.16
C ALA A 273 -40.44 5.09 -8.71
N ALA A 274 -40.42 6.26 -9.35
CA ALA A 274 -40.31 6.36 -10.82
C ALA A 274 -38.87 6.57 -11.34
N SER A 275 -37.92 7.00 -10.52
CA SER A 275 -36.50 7.10 -10.95
C SER A 275 -35.58 7.38 -9.77
N LEU A 276 -35.31 6.35 -8.97
CA LEU A 276 -34.28 6.39 -7.93
C LEU A 276 -33.00 5.78 -8.53
N ILE A 277 -31.96 6.58 -8.73
CA ILE A 277 -30.64 6.06 -9.10
C ILE A 277 -30.08 5.37 -7.85
N ARG A 278 -30.22 4.05 -7.80
CA ARG A 278 -29.71 3.21 -6.73
C ARG A 278 -28.22 2.96 -7.01
N LEU A 279 -27.35 3.80 -6.47
CA LEU A 279 -25.91 3.52 -6.42
C LEU A 279 -25.70 2.41 -5.39
N ARG A 280 -25.52 1.19 -5.88
CA ARG A 280 -25.12 0.04 -5.08
C ARG A 280 -23.59 0.01 -5.12
N THR A 281 -22.94 0.53 -4.10
CA THR A 281 -21.55 0.13 -3.82
C THR A 281 -21.64 -1.33 -3.33
N SER A 282 -21.23 -2.26 -4.19
CA SER A 282 -21.03 -3.64 -3.77
C SER A 282 -19.82 -3.67 -2.84
N CYS A 283 -20.03 -3.78 -1.53
CA CYS A 283 -19.03 -4.38 -0.65
C CYS A 283 -19.44 -5.85 -0.47
N SER A 284 -18.58 -6.74 -0.96
CA SER A 284 -18.57 -8.15 -0.63
C SER A 284 -18.47 -8.28 0.89
N CYS A 285 -19.41 -8.99 1.51
CA CYS A 285 -19.13 -9.58 2.81
C CYS A 285 -17.97 -10.56 2.63
N LEU A 286 -16.84 -10.26 3.25
CA LEU A 286 -15.91 -11.24 3.77
C LEU A 286 -16.10 -11.25 5.29
#